data_AF-K9P7A7-F1
#
_entry.id   AF-K9P7A7-F1
#
_cell.length_a   1.000
_cell.length_b   1.000
_cell.length_c   1.000
_cell.angle_alpha   90.00
_cell.angle_beta   90.00
_cell.angle_gamma   90.00
#
_symmetry.space_group_name_H-M   'P 1'
#
loop_
_entity.id
_entity.type
_entity.pdbx_description
1 polymer ?
#
loop_
_entity_poly.entity_id
_entity_poly.type
_entity_poly.pdbx_seq_one_letter_code
_entity_poly.pdbx_strand_id
1 'polypeptide(L)'
;MEAVEIQSLIQDGLLPDLRMAHIRVDDGLLVIKDKVPFRVFRDCSYDECSNLDICDSSGSVIGMLLGTRSLGPVNVRALTEWQLAAYLLEREYVEFDQPIPFAFDYVVIDSSRVNDYQRKMKDSSEIWGSYSHVNTNSRSSAIRQCQSITAIQGMRLPTPFHKVALERAVQASHPFERYLKYYHELELLFDWIVVKKIQALQNDLQGAAKLISSYQSGDLPRLKDLILTYCNDAPKVHSLLANILDYRITGAKIFQDYGKEGNPLKDSWSDMCTDLGKGYFLNPPTKGMPKNQDKYDKIILESAAYWIFRIRCCIAHHRIGEYLLSQNDDEFVIEFGERLLLGTIGIILENPDLHGMME
;
A
#
# COMPACT_ATOMS: atom_id res chain seq x y z
N MET A 1 -29.68 1.89 -8.31
CA MET A 1 -30.36 1.32 -9.48
C MET A 1 -30.47 -0.18 -9.27
N GLU A 2 -31.70 -0.69 -9.20
CA GLU A 2 -31.94 -2.13 -9.07
C GLU A 2 -31.72 -2.79 -10.45
N ALA A 3 -31.12 -3.98 -10.52
CA ALA A 3 -30.80 -4.61 -11.81
C ALA A 3 -32.01 -4.90 -12.70
N VAL A 4 -33.21 -4.89 -12.11
CA VAL A 4 -34.49 -5.01 -12.83
C VAL A 4 -34.74 -3.80 -13.73
N GLU A 5 -34.39 -2.59 -13.29
CA GLU A 5 -34.53 -1.36 -14.10
C GLU A 5 -33.61 -1.43 -15.33
N ILE A 6 -32.36 -1.87 -15.12
CA ILE A 6 -31.34 -1.97 -16.18
C ILE A 6 -31.71 -3.04 -17.23
N GLN A 7 -32.31 -4.16 -16.82
CA GLN A 7 -32.74 -5.21 -17.76
C GLN A 7 -33.91 -4.79 -18.65
N SER A 8 -34.87 -4.00 -18.12
CA SER A 8 -35.98 -3.47 -18.94
C SER A 8 -35.47 -2.52 -20.04
N LEU A 9 -34.44 -1.74 -19.73
CA LEU A 9 -33.86 -0.73 -20.61
C LEU A 9 -33.03 -1.32 -21.77
N ILE A 10 -32.47 -2.52 -21.59
CA ILE A 10 -31.78 -3.27 -22.67
C ILE A 10 -32.77 -3.74 -23.74
N GLN A 11 -34.00 -4.06 -23.35
CA GLN A 11 -35.03 -4.57 -24.27
C GLN A 11 -35.51 -3.48 -25.26
N ASP A 12 -35.50 -2.21 -24.84
CA ASP A 12 -36.02 -1.07 -25.61
C ASP A 12 -35.10 -0.54 -26.74
N GLY A 13 -33.88 -1.09 -26.89
CA GLY A 13 -33.11 -1.01 -28.14
C GLY A 13 -32.38 0.29 -28.46
N LEU A 14 -32.26 1.20 -27.51
CA LEU A 14 -31.62 2.51 -27.71
C LEU A 14 -30.07 2.47 -27.62
N LEU A 15 -29.49 1.35 -27.17
CA LEU A 15 -28.05 1.07 -27.23
C LEU A 15 -27.84 -0.32 -27.87
N PRO A 16 -27.81 -0.44 -29.22
CA PRO A 16 -27.73 -1.72 -29.93
C PRO A 16 -26.54 -2.59 -29.51
N ASP A 17 -25.41 -1.95 -29.13
CA ASP A 17 -24.18 -2.62 -28.71
C ASP A 17 -24.15 -3.04 -27.23
N LEU A 18 -25.06 -2.48 -26.39
CA LEU A 18 -25.25 -2.89 -25.00
C LEU A 18 -26.29 -4.00 -24.84
N ARG A 19 -27.00 -4.38 -25.90
CA ARG A 19 -27.83 -5.60 -25.93
C ARG A 19 -27.04 -6.89 -25.63
N MET A 20 -25.71 -6.82 -25.71
CA MET A 20 -24.79 -7.90 -25.31
C MET A 20 -24.16 -7.73 -23.93
N ALA A 21 -24.46 -6.66 -23.19
CA ALA A 21 -24.00 -6.56 -21.81
C ALA A 21 -24.86 -7.49 -20.95
N HIS A 22 -24.30 -8.64 -20.59
CA HIS A 22 -24.89 -9.49 -19.56
C HIS A 22 -24.89 -8.72 -18.24
N ILE A 23 -26.04 -8.13 -17.89
CA ILE A 23 -26.25 -7.44 -16.61
C ILE A 23 -27.08 -8.34 -15.70
N ARG A 24 -26.50 -8.69 -14.56
CA ARG A 24 -27.12 -9.53 -13.53
C ARG A 24 -26.78 -9.01 -12.14
N VAL A 25 -27.54 -9.44 -11.15
CA VAL A 25 -27.17 -9.28 -9.73
C VAL A 25 -26.72 -10.62 -9.21
N ASP A 26 -25.56 -10.62 -8.57
CA ASP A 26 -24.95 -11.79 -7.94
C ASP A 26 -24.52 -11.41 -6.53
N ASP A 27 -25.03 -12.10 -5.51
CA ASP A 27 -24.82 -11.77 -4.09
C ASP A 27 -25.03 -10.28 -3.71
N GLY A 28 -26.03 -9.64 -4.33
CA GLY A 28 -26.34 -8.22 -4.10
C GLY A 28 -25.40 -7.23 -4.82
N LEU A 29 -24.48 -7.73 -5.64
CA LEU A 29 -23.57 -6.92 -6.46
C LEU A 29 -24.07 -6.86 -7.91
N LEU A 30 -23.92 -5.69 -8.52
CA LEU A 30 -24.21 -5.51 -9.94
C LEU A 30 -23.03 -6.05 -10.76
N VAL A 31 -23.31 -7.05 -11.60
CA VAL A 31 -22.34 -7.65 -12.53
C VAL A 31 -22.68 -7.18 -13.94
N ILE A 32 -21.71 -6.61 -14.64
CA ILE A 32 -21.86 -6.07 -16.00
C ILE A 32 -20.76 -6.68 -16.86
N LYS A 33 -21.13 -7.52 -17.84
CA LYS A 33 -20.16 -8.26 -18.68
C LYS A 33 -19.10 -8.99 -17.85
N ASP A 34 -19.56 -9.71 -16.82
CA ASP A 34 -18.71 -10.43 -15.88
C ASP A 34 -17.74 -9.53 -15.09
N LYS A 35 -18.02 -8.23 -14.98
CA LYS A 35 -17.24 -7.26 -14.19
C LYS A 35 -18.08 -6.68 -13.05
N VAL A 36 -17.43 -6.48 -11.90
CA VAL A 36 -18.06 -5.90 -10.71
C VAL A 36 -17.33 -4.61 -10.33
N PRO A 37 -17.94 -3.43 -10.57
CA PRO A 37 -17.36 -2.16 -10.20
C PRO A 37 -17.57 -1.83 -8.72
N PHE A 38 -16.53 -1.29 -8.08
CA PHE A 38 -16.56 -0.74 -6.73
C PHE A 38 -16.02 0.69 -6.76
N ARG A 39 -16.75 1.60 -6.13
CA ARG A 39 -16.29 2.99 -5.93
C ARG A 39 -15.05 2.99 -5.06
N VAL A 40 -14.09 3.82 -5.42
CA VAL A 40 -12.85 4.02 -4.65
C VAL A 40 -12.40 5.47 -4.64
N PHE A 41 -11.54 5.75 -3.67
CA PHE A 41 -10.79 6.98 -3.51
C PHE A 41 -9.33 6.59 -3.54
N ARG A 42 -8.63 6.99 -4.60
CA ARG A 42 -7.23 6.65 -4.81
C ARG A 42 -6.34 7.61 -4.02
N ASP A 43 -5.22 7.09 -3.57
CA ASP A 43 -4.09 7.91 -3.20
C ASP A 43 -3.75 8.79 -4.40
N CYS A 44 -3.55 10.06 -4.10
CA CYS A 44 -3.10 11.07 -5.03
C CYS A 44 -1.75 10.79 -5.67
N SER A 45 -1.03 9.77 -5.20
CA SER A 45 0.18 9.31 -5.86
C SER A 45 -0.07 8.73 -7.24
N TYR A 46 -1.24 8.22 -7.65
CA TYR A 46 -1.38 7.72 -9.04
C TYR A 46 -1.65 8.83 -10.08
N ASP A 47 -1.20 8.61 -11.32
CA ASP A 47 -1.62 9.47 -12.45
C ASP A 47 -3.14 9.41 -12.56
N GLU A 48 -3.79 10.58 -12.51
CA GLU A 48 -5.23 10.70 -12.40
C GLU A 48 -5.94 10.01 -13.57
N CYS A 49 -5.33 9.97 -14.76
CA CYS A 49 -5.90 9.36 -15.98
C CYS A 49 -5.44 7.92 -16.24
N SER A 50 -4.60 7.35 -15.37
CA SER A 50 -4.08 5.99 -15.57
C SER A 50 -5.12 4.92 -15.22
N ASN A 51 -5.19 3.91 -16.08
CA ASN A 51 -5.83 2.64 -15.78
C ASN A 51 -4.72 1.64 -15.43
N LEU A 52 -4.81 1.03 -14.24
CA LEU A 52 -3.79 0.13 -13.73
C LEU A 52 -4.35 -1.27 -13.59
N ASP A 53 -3.69 -2.25 -14.19
CA ASP A 53 -4.03 -3.65 -13.99
C ASP A 53 -3.81 -4.02 -12.52
N ILE A 54 -4.77 -4.74 -11.94
CA ILE A 54 -4.62 -5.38 -10.64
C ILE A 54 -4.36 -6.86 -10.90
N CYS A 55 -3.16 -7.31 -10.54
CA CYS A 55 -2.71 -8.67 -10.71
C CYS A 55 -2.70 -9.42 -9.37
N ASP A 56 -2.90 -10.73 -9.38
CA ASP A 56 -2.57 -11.58 -8.23
C ASP A 56 -1.07 -11.84 -8.12
N SER A 57 -0.65 -12.61 -7.11
CA SER A 57 0.76 -12.96 -6.88
C SER A 57 1.38 -13.81 -7.99
N SER A 58 0.58 -14.40 -8.89
CA SER A 58 1.07 -15.12 -10.08
C SER A 58 1.28 -14.20 -11.30
N GLY A 59 0.86 -12.93 -11.19
CA GLY A 59 0.84 -11.97 -12.30
C GLY A 59 -0.43 -12.04 -13.15
N SER A 60 -1.44 -12.83 -12.75
CA SER A 60 -2.71 -12.91 -13.48
C SER A 60 -3.59 -11.70 -13.15
N VAL A 61 -4.10 -11.01 -14.17
CA VAL A 61 -5.01 -9.86 -13.98
C VAL A 61 -6.34 -10.33 -13.38
N ILE A 62 -6.71 -9.77 -12.24
CA ILE A 62 -7.97 -10.03 -11.54
C ILE A 62 -8.94 -8.84 -11.62
N GLY A 63 -8.45 -7.67 -12.03
CA GLY A 63 -9.23 -6.44 -12.09
C GLY A 63 -8.41 -5.27 -12.61
N MET A 64 -9.00 -4.07 -12.54
CA MET A 64 -8.38 -2.83 -12.97
C MET A 64 -8.78 -1.69 -12.05
N LEU A 65 -7.81 -0.86 -11.66
CA LEU A 65 -8.04 0.42 -11.03
C LEU A 65 -8.16 1.50 -12.10
N LEU A 66 -9.29 2.19 -12.14
CA LEU A 66 -9.67 3.16 -13.16
C LEU A 66 -9.63 4.58 -12.61
N GLY A 67 -8.83 5.43 -13.24
CA GLY A 67 -8.84 6.87 -13.02
C GLY A 67 -9.87 7.58 -13.88
N THR A 68 -11.13 7.48 -13.48
CA THR A 68 -12.26 7.95 -14.28
C THR A 68 -12.66 9.39 -14.00
N ARG A 69 -12.43 9.89 -12.78
CA ARG A 69 -12.87 11.24 -12.36
C ARG A 69 -12.22 12.38 -13.16
N SER A 70 -11.02 12.16 -13.68
CA SER A 70 -10.25 13.13 -14.47
C SER A 70 -10.56 13.09 -15.97
N LEU A 71 -11.30 12.10 -16.46
CA LEU A 71 -11.62 11.96 -17.89
C LEU A 71 -12.51 13.09 -18.42
N GLY A 72 -13.15 13.86 -17.53
CA GLY A 72 -14.12 14.89 -17.90
C GLY A 72 -15.37 14.29 -18.54
N PRO A 73 -16.13 15.07 -19.33
CA PRO A 73 -17.32 14.58 -20.04
C PRO A 73 -16.98 13.41 -20.97
N VAL A 74 -17.58 12.24 -20.76
CA VAL A 74 -17.22 11.02 -21.50
C VAL A 74 -18.17 10.72 -22.65
N ASN A 75 -17.61 10.23 -23.76
CA ASN A 75 -18.37 9.60 -24.82
C ASN A 75 -18.47 8.10 -24.54
N VAL A 76 -19.68 7.59 -24.27
CA VAL A 76 -19.93 6.18 -23.91
C VAL A 76 -19.35 5.21 -24.94
N ARG A 77 -19.34 5.58 -26.23
CA ARG A 77 -18.81 4.73 -27.32
C ARG A 77 -17.28 4.61 -27.31
N ALA A 78 -16.59 5.51 -26.61
CA ALA A 78 -15.13 5.50 -26.47
C ALA A 78 -14.66 4.81 -25.18
N LEU A 79 -15.57 4.40 -24.29
CA LEU A 79 -15.22 3.74 -23.05
C LEU A 79 -14.76 2.30 -23.30
N THR A 80 -13.73 1.88 -22.57
CA THR A 80 -13.36 0.46 -22.50
C THR A 80 -14.44 -0.33 -21.77
N GLU A 81 -14.42 -1.67 -21.87
CA GLU A 81 -15.40 -2.50 -21.16
C GLU A 81 -15.37 -2.32 -19.64
N TRP A 82 -14.19 -2.08 -19.07
CA TRP A 82 -14.00 -1.80 -17.64
C TRP A 82 -14.63 -0.46 -17.25
N GLN A 83 -14.37 0.58 -18.04
CA GLN A 83 -14.93 1.92 -17.81
C GLN A 83 -16.45 1.94 -18.03
N LEU A 84 -16.95 1.18 -19.01
CA LEU A 84 -18.38 1.04 -19.26
C LEU A 84 -19.09 0.38 -18.08
N ALA A 85 -18.52 -0.67 -17.49
CA ALA A 85 -19.06 -1.30 -16.29
C ALA A 85 -19.17 -0.30 -15.12
N ALA A 86 -18.10 0.48 -14.88
CA ALA A 86 -18.11 1.54 -13.88
C ALA A 86 -19.16 2.64 -14.19
N TYR A 87 -19.26 3.07 -15.44
CA TYR A 87 -20.15 4.15 -15.85
C TYR A 87 -21.63 3.80 -15.63
N LEU A 88 -22.00 2.56 -15.97
CA LEU A 88 -23.34 2.02 -15.76
C LEU A 88 -23.72 1.86 -14.28
N LEU A 89 -22.76 1.86 -13.35
CA LEU A 89 -23.03 1.88 -11.90
C LEU A 89 -23.43 3.28 -11.38
N GLU A 90 -22.96 4.35 -12.04
CA GLU A 90 -23.26 5.74 -11.63
C GLU A 90 -24.53 6.31 -12.21
N ARG A 91 -24.89 5.90 -13.43
CA ARG A 91 -25.83 6.64 -14.26
C ARG A 91 -27.16 5.92 -14.40
N GLU A 92 -28.22 6.71 -14.33
CA GLU A 92 -29.53 6.31 -14.78
C GLU A 92 -29.66 6.55 -16.29
N TYR A 93 -30.50 5.76 -16.96
CA TYR A 93 -30.49 5.70 -18.42
C TYR A 93 -30.88 6.99 -19.14
N VAL A 94 -31.73 7.81 -18.53
CA VAL A 94 -32.16 9.10 -19.08
C VAL A 94 -31.01 10.11 -19.27
N GLU A 95 -29.80 9.79 -18.78
CA GLU A 95 -28.63 10.66 -18.82
C GLU A 95 -27.64 10.33 -19.97
N PHE A 96 -27.86 9.28 -20.78
CA PHE A 96 -26.87 8.84 -21.78
C PHE A 96 -26.75 9.71 -23.04
N ASP A 97 -27.72 10.60 -23.29
CA ASP A 97 -27.69 11.49 -24.45
C ASP A 97 -26.75 12.70 -24.26
N GLN A 98 -26.19 12.88 -23.06
CA GLN A 98 -25.22 13.94 -22.77
C GLN A 98 -23.88 13.35 -22.30
N PRO A 99 -22.75 13.96 -22.68
CA PRO A 99 -21.45 13.58 -22.14
C PRO A 99 -21.37 14.05 -20.69
N ILE A 100 -21.43 13.13 -19.74
CA ILE A 100 -21.42 13.44 -18.30
C ILE A 100 -20.14 12.84 -17.68
N PRO A 101 -19.40 13.59 -16.86
CA PRO A 101 -18.21 13.07 -16.21
C PRO A 101 -18.54 12.00 -15.15
N PHE A 102 -17.57 11.13 -14.87
CA PHE A 102 -17.63 10.26 -13.72
C PHE A 102 -17.55 11.06 -12.41
N ALA A 103 -18.33 10.66 -11.42
CA ALA A 103 -18.27 11.23 -10.07
C ALA A 103 -17.13 10.63 -9.24
N PHE A 104 -16.83 9.35 -9.46
CA PHE A 104 -15.84 8.59 -8.69
C PHE A 104 -14.77 7.94 -9.57
N ASP A 105 -13.71 7.50 -8.91
CA ASP A 105 -12.80 6.48 -9.45
C ASP A 105 -13.32 5.09 -9.08
N TYR A 106 -12.88 4.07 -9.82
CA TYR A 106 -13.38 2.71 -9.66
C TYR A 106 -12.27 1.70 -9.59
N VAL A 107 -12.43 0.70 -8.74
CA VAL A 107 -11.80 -0.59 -8.97
C VAL A 107 -12.85 -1.52 -9.54
N VAL A 108 -12.52 -2.17 -10.64
CA VAL A 108 -13.44 -3.09 -11.31
C VAL A 108 -12.79 -4.45 -11.30
N ILE A 109 -13.48 -5.43 -10.72
CA ILE A 109 -12.96 -6.78 -10.49
C ILE A 109 -13.68 -7.76 -11.40
N ASP A 110 -12.98 -8.76 -11.91
CA ASP A 110 -13.61 -9.85 -12.64
C ASP A 110 -14.56 -10.62 -11.70
N SER A 111 -15.77 -10.90 -12.16
CA SER A 111 -16.81 -11.56 -11.36
C SER A 111 -16.38 -12.93 -10.85
N SER A 112 -15.50 -13.64 -11.57
CA SER A 112 -14.91 -14.91 -11.10
C SER A 112 -13.99 -14.74 -9.88
N ARG A 113 -13.51 -13.51 -9.63
CA ARG A 113 -12.57 -13.15 -8.54
C ARG A 113 -13.19 -12.28 -7.46
N VAL A 114 -14.46 -11.88 -7.59
CA VAL A 114 -15.09 -10.91 -6.67
C VAL A 114 -15.16 -11.41 -5.23
N ASN A 115 -15.43 -12.70 -5.04
CA ASN A 115 -15.50 -13.32 -3.71
C ASN A 115 -14.14 -13.31 -3.01
N ASP A 116 -13.05 -13.60 -3.74
CA ASP A 116 -11.70 -13.53 -3.21
C ASP A 116 -11.33 -12.08 -2.87
N TYR A 117 -11.66 -11.14 -3.76
CA TYR A 117 -11.41 -9.72 -3.52
C TYR A 117 -12.08 -9.22 -2.24
N GLN A 118 -13.41 -9.40 -2.13
CA GLN A 118 -14.17 -8.91 -0.98
C GLN A 118 -13.72 -9.50 0.34
N ARG A 119 -13.38 -10.79 0.38
CA ARG A 119 -13.07 -11.51 1.62
C ARG A 119 -11.60 -11.42 2.03
N LYS A 120 -10.67 -11.24 1.08
CA LYS A 120 -9.23 -11.42 1.34
C LYS A 120 -8.36 -10.23 1.00
N MET A 121 -8.85 -9.27 0.20
CA MET A 121 -8.03 -8.18 -0.35
C MET A 121 -8.61 -6.79 -0.07
N LYS A 122 -9.93 -6.67 -0.08
CA LYS A 122 -10.64 -5.38 -0.04
C LYS A 122 -10.31 -4.55 1.20
N ASP A 123 -10.22 -5.17 2.37
CA ASP A 123 -9.98 -4.46 3.63
C ASP A 123 -8.53 -4.00 3.84
N SER A 124 -7.61 -4.38 2.95
CA SER A 124 -6.20 -3.98 2.98
C SER A 124 -5.79 -3.18 1.75
N SER A 125 -6.76 -2.71 0.94
CA SER A 125 -6.50 -2.02 -0.33
C SER A 125 -5.73 -0.72 -0.15
N GLU A 126 -5.81 -0.09 1.01
CA GLU A 126 -5.03 1.10 1.36
C GLU A 126 -3.53 0.82 1.38
N ILE A 127 -3.12 -0.43 1.66
CA ILE A 127 -1.71 -0.84 1.72
C ILE A 127 -1.20 -1.24 0.35
N TRP A 128 -1.84 -2.24 -0.29
CA TRP A 128 -1.32 -2.83 -1.52
C TRP A 128 -1.73 -2.07 -2.78
N GLY A 129 -2.91 -1.43 -2.75
CA GLY A 129 -3.48 -0.73 -3.89
C GLY A 129 -3.44 0.79 -3.77
N SER A 130 -3.09 1.31 -2.59
CA SER A 130 -3.13 2.74 -2.26
C SER A 130 -4.47 3.37 -2.65
N TYR A 131 -5.59 2.71 -2.33
CA TYR A 131 -6.94 3.26 -2.47
C TYR A 131 -7.87 2.77 -1.35
N SER A 132 -8.94 3.52 -1.08
CA SER A 132 -9.96 3.18 -0.10
C SER A 132 -11.35 3.12 -0.70
N HIS A 133 -12.24 2.33 -0.10
CA HIS A 133 -13.66 2.24 -0.46
C HIS A 133 -14.57 3.18 0.32
N VAL A 134 -14.03 3.91 1.29
CA VAL A 134 -14.80 4.83 2.14
C VAL A 134 -14.75 6.23 1.52
N ASN A 135 -15.89 6.95 1.55
CA ASN A 135 -16.02 8.26 0.91
C ASN A 135 -15.14 9.33 1.54
N THR A 136 -14.23 9.91 0.76
CA THR A 136 -13.25 10.88 1.28
C THR A 136 -12.91 11.96 0.26
N ASN A 137 -12.89 13.22 0.71
CA ASN A 137 -12.61 14.37 -0.15
C ASN A 137 -11.12 14.75 -0.06
N SER A 138 -10.27 14.21 -0.95
CA SER A 138 -8.96 14.80 -1.16
C SER A 138 -8.45 14.62 -2.59
N ARG A 139 -7.53 15.52 -2.97
CA ARG A 139 -6.81 15.57 -4.25
C ARG A 139 -5.37 15.98 -3.97
N SER A 140 -4.42 15.57 -4.79
CA SER A 140 -3.05 16.10 -4.76
C SER A 140 -2.38 16.08 -6.13
N SER A 141 -1.16 16.61 -6.20
CA SER A 141 -0.44 17.03 -7.38
C SER A 141 0.80 16.19 -7.73
N ALA A 142 1.15 15.15 -6.95
CA ALA A 142 2.39 14.38 -7.17
C ALA A 142 2.08 12.98 -7.72
N ILE A 143 2.73 12.60 -8.83
CA ILE A 143 2.42 11.39 -9.61
C ILE A 143 3.52 10.32 -9.45
N ARG A 144 3.11 9.09 -9.15
CA ARG A 144 3.82 7.82 -9.05
C ARG A 144 3.75 7.15 -10.40
N GLN A 145 4.87 6.60 -10.83
CA GLN A 145 4.92 5.75 -12.02
C GLN A 145 4.60 4.30 -11.62
N CYS A 146 3.40 3.85 -11.96
CA CYS A 146 2.95 2.49 -11.73
C CYS A 146 2.37 1.92 -13.02
N GLN A 147 2.79 0.71 -13.41
CA GLN A 147 2.23 0.02 -14.58
C GLN A 147 1.16 -1.00 -14.18
N SER A 148 1.29 -1.60 -12.99
CA SER A 148 0.34 -2.55 -12.43
C SER A 148 0.45 -2.60 -10.91
N ILE A 149 -0.64 -3.01 -10.27
CA ILE A 149 -0.77 -3.20 -8.83
C ILE A 149 -0.81 -4.71 -8.56
N THR A 150 0.00 -5.19 -7.62
CA THR A 150 -0.10 -6.58 -7.15
C THR A 150 -1.01 -6.63 -5.93
N ALA A 151 -2.16 -7.28 -6.05
CA ALA A 151 -3.05 -7.52 -4.94
C ALA A 151 -2.44 -8.53 -3.97
N ILE A 152 -2.50 -8.17 -2.69
CA ILE A 152 -1.97 -9.01 -1.62
C ILE A 152 -3.12 -9.55 -0.79
N GLN A 153 -3.12 -10.86 -0.59
CA GLN A 153 -4.13 -11.57 0.20
C GLN A 153 -3.64 -11.80 1.63
N GLY A 154 -4.57 -11.91 2.56
CA GLY A 154 -4.29 -12.43 3.90
C GLY A 154 -3.76 -11.41 4.90
N MET A 155 -3.66 -10.13 4.54
CA MET A 155 -3.41 -9.07 5.52
C MET A 155 -4.61 -8.92 6.46
N ARG A 156 -4.35 -8.84 7.77
CA ARG A 156 -5.38 -8.58 8.78
C ARG A 156 -5.02 -7.36 9.59
N LEU A 157 -5.93 -6.38 9.65
CA LEU A 157 -5.75 -5.20 10.48
C LEU A 157 -6.12 -5.52 11.94
N PRO A 158 -5.24 -5.25 12.92
CA PRO A 158 -5.49 -5.68 14.30
C PRO A 158 -6.68 -4.99 14.98
N THR A 159 -6.97 -3.74 14.61
CA THR A 159 -8.07 -2.95 15.19
C THR A 159 -8.71 -2.02 14.16
N PRO A 160 -9.94 -1.54 14.41
CA PRO A 160 -10.57 -0.51 13.57
C PRO A 160 -9.77 0.80 13.49
N PHE A 161 -8.91 1.09 14.48
CA PHE A 161 -8.07 2.29 14.46
C PHE A 161 -7.01 2.23 13.36
N HIS A 162 -6.45 1.06 13.06
CA HIS A 162 -5.53 0.86 11.94
C HIS A 162 -6.22 1.14 10.61
N LYS A 163 -7.46 0.65 10.44
CA LYS A 163 -8.26 0.93 9.24
C LYS A 163 -8.48 2.43 9.03
N VAL A 164 -8.91 3.13 10.08
CA VAL A 164 -9.14 4.58 10.02
C VAL A 164 -7.84 5.36 9.73
N ALA A 165 -6.71 4.93 10.28
CA ALA A 165 -5.44 5.61 10.07
C ALA A 165 -4.89 5.38 8.64
N LEU A 166 -5.01 4.18 8.07
CA LEU A 166 -4.76 3.89 6.66
C LEU A 166 -5.65 4.69 5.71
N GLU A 167 -6.95 4.75 5.99
CA GLU A 167 -7.90 5.56 5.21
C GLU A 167 -7.45 7.04 5.17
N ARG A 168 -7.03 7.59 6.31
CA ARG A 168 -6.51 8.98 6.40
C ARG A 168 -5.17 9.16 5.68
N ALA A 169 -4.36 8.12 5.58
CA ALA A 169 -3.08 8.15 4.88
C ALA A 169 -3.29 8.23 3.37
N VAL A 170 -4.17 7.39 2.81
CA VAL A 170 -4.58 7.46 1.39
C VAL A 170 -5.13 8.83 1.03
N GLN A 171 -5.80 9.49 1.96
CA GLN A 171 -6.35 10.83 1.77
C GLN A 171 -5.31 11.96 1.81
N ALA A 172 -4.11 11.73 2.34
CA ALA A 172 -3.14 12.80 2.53
C ALA A 172 -2.59 13.30 1.20
N SER A 173 -2.73 14.60 0.98
CA SER A 173 -2.33 15.24 -0.27
C SER A 173 -0.81 15.31 -0.41
N HIS A 174 -0.07 15.53 0.68
CA HIS A 174 1.38 15.70 0.60
C HIS A 174 2.11 14.37 0.89
N PRO A 175 3.12 13.96 0.09
CA PRO A 175 3.87 12.73 0.31
C PRO A 175 4.44 12.61 1.72
N PHE A 176 4.99 13.70 2.24
CA PHE A 176 5.51 13.76 3.62
C PHE A 176 4.44 13.47 4.68
N GLU A 177 3.26 14.07 4.55
CA GLU A 177 2.14 13.82 5.46
C GLU A 177 1.65 12.37 5.36
N ARG A 178 1.53 11.87 4.13
CA ARG A 178 1.14 10.50 3.84
C ARG A 178 2.12 9.49 4.44
N TYR A 179 3.41 9.70 4.26
CA TYR A 179 4.46 8.91 4.86
C TYR A 179 4.35 8.88 6.40
N LEU A 180 4.15 10.03 7.04
CA LEU A 180 3.97 10.08 8.50
C LEU A 180 2.71 9.33 8.96
N LYS A 181 1.62 9.41 8.21
CA LYS A 181 0.40 8.67 8.53
C LYS A 181 0.56 7.16 8.34
N TYR A 182 1.27 6.71 7.29
CA TYR A 182 1.63 5.30 7.18
C TYR A 182 2.58 4.87 8.29
N TYR A 183 3.50 5.73 8.73
CA TYR A 183 4.40 5.41 9.85
C TYR A 183 3.62 5.23 11.15
N HIS A 184 2.54 5.99 11.33
CA HIS A 184 1.63 5.84 12.46
C HIS A 184 1.01 4.43 12.54
N GLU A 185 0.86 3.71 11.43
CA GLU A 185 0.43 2.29 11.48
C GLU A 185 1.44 1.41 12.22
N LEU A 186 2.73 1.66 12.07
CA LEU A 186 3.76 0.94 12.84
C LEU A 186 3.64 1.28 14.33
N GLU A 187 3.32 2.53 14.66
CA GLU A 187 3.10 2.97 16.04
C GLU A 187 1.89 2.25 16.67
N LEU A 188 0.77 2.19 15.96
CA LEU A 188 -0.42 1.46 16.39
C LEU A 188 -0.14 -0.04 16.54
N LEU A 189 0.65 -0.62 15.64
CA LEU A 189 1.08 -2.02 15.73
C LEU A 189 1.93 -2.27 16.97
N PHE A 190 2.89 -1.41 17.30
CA PHE A 190 3.69 -1.55 18.52
C PHE A 190 2.78 -1.56 19.75
N ASP A 191 1.89 -0.59 19.85
CA ASP A 191 1.00 -0.42 21.01
C ASP A 191 0.09 -1.62 21.17
N TRP A 192 -0.50 -2.09 20.08
CA TRP A 192 -1.35 -3.26 20.08
C TRP A 192 -0.61 -4.54 20.49
N ILE A 193 0.59 -4.78 19.92
CA ILE A 193 1.42 -5.95 20.27
C ILE A 193 1.80 -5.93 21.74
N VAL A 194 2.17 -4.77 22.28
CA VAL A 194 2.51 -4.60 23.69
C VAL A 194 1.31 -4.93 24.58
N VAL A 195 0.12 -4.41 24.25
CA VAL A 195 -1.11 -4.74 24.98
C VAL A 195 -1.37 -6.24 24.97
N LYS A 196 -1.23 -6.90 23.82
CA LYS A 196 -1.43 -8.35 23.70
C LYS A 196 -0.40 -9.16 24.49
N LYS A 197 0.88 -8.79 24.43
CA LYS A 197 1.93 -9.42 25.24
C LYS A 197 1.68 -9.22 26.75
N ILE A 198 1.19 -8.06 27.18
CA ILE A 198 0.80 -7.81 28.58
C ILE A 198 -0.38 -8.70 29.00
N GLN A 199 -1.42 -8.80 28.17
CA GLN A 199 -2.57 -9.67 28.43
C GLN A 199 -2.16 -11.14 28.61
N ALA A 200 -1.20 -11.61 27.80
CA ALA A 200 -0.68 -12.97 27.87
C ALA A 200 0.11 -13.28 29.17
N LEU A 201 0.66 -12.27 29.86
CA LEU A 201 1.44 -12.44 31.08
C LEU A 201 0.60 -12.73 32.33
N GLN A 202 -0.73 -12.52 32.27
CA GLN A 202 -1.65 -12.74 33.40
C GLN A 202 -1.18 -12.05 34.69
N ASN A 203 -0.74 -12.83 35.70
CA ASN A 203 -0.32 -12.32 37.01
C ASN A 203 1.21 -12.11 37.13
N ASP A 204 1.98 -12.25 36.04
CA ASP A 204 3.43 -12.00 36.04
C ASP A 204 3.76 -10.50 36.03
N LEU A 205 3.73 -9.89 37.22
CA LEU A 205 4.07 -8.48 37.42
C LEU A 205 5.53 -8.14 37.03
N GLN A 206 6.46 -9.09 37.16
CA GLN A 206 7.87 -8.86 36.80
C GLN A 206 8.04 -8.86 35.28
N GLY A 207 7.39 -9.80 34.59
CA GLY A 207 7.32 -9.82 33.12
C GLY A 207 6.69 -8.54 32.58
N ALA A 208 5.60 -8.08 33.19
CA ALA A 208 4.94 -6.84 32.78
C ALA A 208 5.86 -5.62 32.95
N ALA A 209 6.56 -5.51 34.09
CA ALA A 209 7.52 -4.43 34.33
C ALA A 209 8.68 -4.43 33.32
N LYS A 210 9.23 -5.62 32.98
CA LYS A 210 10.26 -5.76 31.95
C LYS A 210 9.76 -5.30 30.59
N LEU A 211 8.54 -5.68 30.22
CA LEU A 211 7.96 -5.34 28.93
C LEU A 211 7.68 -3.84 28.79
N ILE A 212 7.16 -3.20 29.85
CA ILE A 212 6.97 -1.75 29.91
C ILE A 212 8.32 -1.03 29.81
N SER A 213 9.35 -1.52 30.48
CA SER A 213 10.69 -0.94 30.40
C SER A 213 11.28 -1.06 28.99
N SER A 214 11.12 -2.20 28.30
CA SER A 214 11.57 -2.35 26.91
C SER A 214 10.79 -1.44 25.96
N TYR A 215 9.51 -1.20 26.22
CA TYR A 215 8.70 -0.29 25.40
C TYR A 215 9.19 1.17 25.47
N GLN A 216 9.94 1.55 26.52
CA GLN A 216 10.52 2.88 26.66
C GLN A 216 11.87 3.06 25.92
N SER A 217 12.40 2.03 25.24
CA SER A 217 13.75 2.04 24.66
C SER A 217 13.96 2.91 23.41
N GLY A 218 13.04 3.84 23.11
CA GLY A 218 13.08 4.71 21.93
C GLY A 218 12.53 4.07 20.65
N ASP A 219 12.23 4.91 19.64
CA ASP A 219 11.50 4.51 18.42
C ASP A 219 12.26 3.50 17.56
N LEU A 220 13.55 3.74 17.29
CA LEU A 220 14.34 2.88 16.40
C LEU A 220 14.51 1.45 16.95
N PRO A 221 14.87 1.23 18.24
CA PRO A 221 14.91 -0.12 18.79
C PRO A 221 13.57 -0.85 18.73
N ARG A 222 12.46 -0.16 19.00
CA ARG A 222 11.11 -0.73 18.86
C ARG A 222 10.83 -1.17 17.43
N LEU A 223 11.16 -0.32 16.46
CA LEU A 223 10.98 -0.63 15.05
C LEU A 223 11.83 -1.81 14.58
N LYS A 224 13.08 -1.90 15.05
CA LYS A 224 13.92 -3.08 14.81
C LYS A 224 13.30 -4.34 15.39
N ASP A 225 12.80 -4.30 16.64
CA ASP A 225 12.16 -5.45 17.28
C ASP A 225 10.93 -5.95 16.48
N LEU A 226 10.04 -5.05 16.07
CA LEU A 226 8.87 -5.41 15.27
C LEU A 226 9.24 -6.04 13.93
N ILE A 227 10.13 -5.39 13.17
CA ILE A 227 10.51 -5.87 11.84
C ILE A 227 11.26 -7.20 11.95
N LEU A 228 12.20 -7.34 12.90
CA LEU A 228 12.92 -8.59 13.10
C LEU A 228 12.02 -9.74 13.58
N THR A 229 10.97 -9.43 14.33
CA THR A 229 10.05 -10.44 14.87
C THR A 229 9.00 -10.87 13.85
N TYR A 230 8.41 -9.93 13.12
CA TYR A 230 7.23 -10.19 12.30
C TYR A 230 7.48 -10.12 10.78
N CYS A 231 8.61 -9.60 10.30
CA CYS A 231 8.98 -9.72 8.89
C CYS A 231 9.73 -11.04 8.65
N ASN A 232 9.00 -12.05 8.18
CA ASN A 232 9.53 -13.38 7.87
C ASN A 232 10.01 -13.55 6.41
N ASP A 233 9.96 -12.49 5.59
CA ASP A 233 10.34 -12.50 4.18
C ASP A 233 11.44 -11.45 3.88
N ALA A 234 12.66 -11.75 4.33
CA ALA A 234 13.84 -10.94 4.02
C ALA A 234 14.09 -10.76 2.50
N PRO A 235 13.86 -11.76 1.62
CA PRO A 235 13.93 -11.55 0.16
C PRO A 235 13.01 -10.43 -0.35
N LYS A 236 11.75 -10.38 0.09
CA LYS A 236 10.79 -9.32 -0.29
C LYS A 236 11.19 -7.97 0.30
N VAL A 237 11.74 -7.91 1.51
CA VAL A 237 12.31 -6.66 2.05
C VAL A 237 13.53 -6.21 1.24
N HIS A 238 14.40 -7.13 0.84
CA HIS A 238 15.56 -6.82 -0.01
C HIS A 238 15.13 -6.18 -1.33
N SER A 239 14.11 -6.72 -2.01
CA SER A 239 13.63 -6.12 -3.28
C SER A 239 13.05 -4.72 -3.07
N LEU A 240 12.39 -4.46 -1.94
CA LEU A 240 11.94 -3.12 -1.57
C LEU A 240 13.12 -2.16 -1.35
N LEU A 241 14.15 -2.60 -0.61
CA LEU A 241 15.36 -1.81 -0.39
C LEU A 241 16.10 -1.52 -1.69
N ALA A 242 16.09 -2.43 -2.67
CA ALA A 242 16.77 -2.26 -3.94
C ALA A 242 16.25 -1.05 -4.77
N ASN A 243 15.05 -0.53 -4.48
CA ASN A 243 14.58 0.72 -5.10
C ASN A 243 15.44 1.95 -4.69
N ILE A 244 16.28 1.84 -3.66
CA ILE A 244 17.24 2.89 -3.29
C ILE A 244 18.28 3.16 -4.39
N LEU A 245 18.45 2.22 -5.32
CA LEU A 245 19.50 2.28 -6.34
C LEU A 245 19.29 3.40 -7.36
N ASP A 246 18.06 3.88 -7.52
CA ASP A 246 17.73 5.06 -8.34
C ASP A 246 17.95 6.37 -7.57
N TYR A 247 17.99 6.29 -6.24
CA TYR A 247 18.12 7.44 -5.34
C TYR A 247 19.39 7.39 -4.48
N ARG A 248 20.45 6.71 -4.94
CA ARG A 248 21.67 6.45 -4.14
C ARG A 248 22.29 7.70 -3.55
N ILE A 249 22.27 8.81 -4.29
CA ILE A 249 22.86 10.08 -3.84
C ILE A 249 22.06 10.64 -2.67
N THR A 250 20.73 10.72 -2.80
CA THR A 250 19.83 11.18 -1.73
C THR A 250 19.87 10.22 -0.54
N GLY A 251 19.85 8.91 -0.79
CA GLY A 251 19.97 7.88 0.23
C GLY A 251 21.27 7.96 1.02
N ALA A 252 22.41 8.18 0.35
CA ALA A 252 23.70 8.34 1.03
C ALA A 252 23.68 9.54 1.98
N LYS A 253 23.14 10.68 1.53
CA LYS A 253 22.99 11.87 2.38
C LYS A 253 22.15 11.56 3.61
N ILE A 254 20.96 10.98 3.45
CA ILE A 254 20.02 10.75 4.56
C ILE A 254 20.53 9.67 5.53
N PHE A 255 21.07 8.56 5.01
CA PHE A 255 21.36 7.36 5.79
C PHE A 255 22.80 7.30 6.30
N GLN A 256 23.75 7.94 5.61
CA GLN A 256 25.17 7.97 5.98
C GLN A 256 25.61 9.34 6.46
N ASP A 257 25.57 10.38 5.62
CA ASP A 257 26.14 11.70 5.94
C ASP A 257 25.41 12.35 7.13
N TYR A 258 24.08 12.29 7.10
CA TYR A 258 23.18 12.67 8.19
C TYR A 258 22.69 11.44 8.96
N GLY A 259 23.46 10.35 8.94
CA GLY A 259 23.16 9.15 9.69
C GLY A 259 23.17 9.38 11.20
N LYS A 260 22.51 8.52 11.95
CA LYS A 260 22.48 8.53 13.42
C LYS A 260 22.99 7.21 13.98
N GLU A 261 23.17 7.19 15.30
CA GLU A 261 23.45 5.95 16.04
C GLU A 261 22.40 4.87 15.70
N GLY A 262 22.85 3.63 15.57
CA GLY A 262 22.02 2.50 15.16
C GLY A 262 21.98 2.20 13.66
N ASN A 263 22.71 2.95 12.83
CA ASN A 263 22.95 2.64 11.42
C ASN A 263 23.63 1.25 11.27
N PRO A 264 22.97 0.26 10.65
CA PRO A 264 23.54 -1.08 10.47
C PRO A 264 24.67 -1.11 9.42
N LEU A 265 24.80 -0.07 8.60
CA LEU A 265 25.67 -0.04 7.42
C LEU A 265 26.85 0.92 7.52
N LYS A 266 27.18 1.45 8.72
CA LYS A 266 28.20 2.49 8.98
C LYS A 266 29.16 2.81 7.82
N ASP A 267 30.05 1.88 7.46
CA ASP A 267 31.05 2.06 6.40
C ASP A 267 30.80 1.19 5.15
N SER A 268 29.70 0.44 5.12
CA SER A 268 29.36 -0.57 4.10
C SER A 268 28.22 -0.14 3.18
N TRP A 269 27.91 1.15 3.08
CA TRP A 269 26.87 1.67 2.18
C TRP A 269 27.10 1.27 0.71
N SER A 270 28.33 1.46 0.23
CA SER A 270 28.68 1.12 -1.16
C SER A 270 28.54 -0.39 -1.41
N ASP A 271 28.92 -1.20 -0.43
CA ASP A 271 28.84 -2.66 -0.51
C ASP A 271 27.38 -3.12 -0.50
N MET A 272 26.53 -2.53 0.36
CA MET A 272 25.09 -2.75 0.38
C MET A 272 24.44 -2.39 -0.96
N CYS A 273 24.72 -1.20 -1.51
CA CYS A 273 24.18 -0.80 -2.81
C CYS A 273 24.61 -1.74 -3.94
N THR A 274 25.83 -2.26 -3.85
CA THR A 274 26.35 -3.24 -4.81
C THR A 274 25.60 -4.56 -4.69
N ASP A 275 25.36 -5.06 -3.48
CA ASP A 275 24.61 -6.30 -3.26
C ASP A 275 23.14 -6.18 -3.65
N LEU A 276 22.47 -5.09 -3.28
CA LEU A 276 21.09 -4.81 -3.68
C LEU A 276 20.92 -4.86 -5.21
N GLY A 277 21.92 -4.38 -5.96
CA GLY A 277 21.90 -4.38 -7.43
C GLY A 277 22.18 -5.73 -8.08
N LYS A 278 22.75 -6.70 -7.35
CA LYS A 278 23.01 -8.04 -7.88
C LYS A 278 21.80 -8.96 -7.69
N GLY A 279 21.01 -8.75 -6.64
CA GLY A 279 19.89 -9.61 -6.26
C GLY A 279 20.09 -10.24 -4.87
N TYR A 280 19.04 -10.83 -4.34
CA TYR A 280 19.01 -11.32 -2.96
C TYR A 280 20.03 -12.44 -2.71
N PHE A 281 20.88 -12.23 -1.69
CA PHE A 281 21.89 -13.14 -1.16
C PHE A 281 22.62 -13.98 -2.23
N LEU A 282 23.44 -13.30 -3.03
CA LEU A 282 24.29 -13.98 -4.00
C LEU A 282 25.61 -14.44 -3.40
N ASN A 283 26.08 -15.61 -3.85
CA ASN A 283 27.37 -16.17 -3.45
C ASN A 283 28.44 -15.94 -4.54
N PRO A 284 29.56 -15.27 -4.24
CA PRO A 284 29.90 -14.64 -2.96
C PRO A 284 29.27 -13.23 -2.80
N PRO A 285 28.89 -12.83 -1.57
CA PRO A 285 28.41 -11.47 -1.32
C PRO A 285 29.54 -10.46 -1.48
N THR A 286 29.19 -9.19 -1.65
CA THR A 286 30.18 -8.10 -1.76
C THR A 286 31.02 -8.01 -0.49
N LYS A 287 32.27 -7.53 -0.63
CA LYS A 287 33.17 -7.29 0.51
C LYS A 287 32.41 -6.46 1.56
N GLY A 288 32.56 -6.74 2.85
CA GLY A 288 31.85 -6.01 3.91
C GLY A 288 30.44 -6.53 4.23
N MET A 289 29.82 -7.30 3.34
CA MET A 289 28.51 -7.91 3.59
C MET A 289 28.60 -9.29 4.25
N PRO A 290 27.62 -9.70 5.08
CA PRO A 290 27.64 -10.99 5.75
C PRO A 290 27.65 -12.17 4.77
N LYS A 291 28.53 -13.14 5.01
CA LYS A 291 28.62 -14.40 4.24
C LYS A 291 27.61 -15.47 4.64
N ASN A 292 26.90 -15.26 5.75
CA ASN A 292 25.88 -16.17 6.27
C ASN A 292 24.52 -15.53 6.03
N GLN A 293 23.58 -16.34 5.53
CA GLN A 293 22.23 -15.91 5.17
C GLN A 293 21.51 -15.26 6.36
N ASP A 294 21.49 -15.89 7.53
CA ASP A 294 20.77 -15.36 8.70
C ASP A 294 21.29 -13.97 9.12
N LYS A 295 22.61 -13.77 9.07
CA LYS A 295 23.23 -12.47 9.34
C LYS A 295 22.93 -11.46 8.23
N TYR A 296 22.81 -11.91 6.99
CA TYR A 296 22.43 -11.06 5.87
C TYR A 296 20.95 -10.65 5.97
N ASP A 297 20.06 -11.58 6.28
CA ASP A 297 18.64 -11.30 6.49
C ASP A 297 18.46 -10.30 7.62
N LYS A 298 19.19 -10.51 8.72
CA LYS A 298 19.22 -9.55 9.83
C LYS A 298 19.69 -8.17 9.38
N ILE A 299 20.76 -8.06 8.58
CA ILE A 299 21.23 -6.74 8.12
C ILE A 299 20.20 -6.06 7.20
N ILE A 300 19.53 -6.82 6.33
CA ILE A 300 18.44 -6.32 5.47
C ILE A 300 17.28 -5.78 6.30
N LEU A 301 16.77 -6.57 7.24
CA LEU A 301 15.65 -6.18 8.11
C LEU A 301 16.02 -4.98 9.02
N GLU A 302 17.22 -4.97 9.60
CA GLU A 302 17.67 -3.82 10.39
C GLU A 302 17.87 -2.56 9.53
N SER A 303 18.27 -2.71 8.26
CA SER A 303 18.44 -1.60 7.34
C SER A 303 17.09 -1.01 6.95
N ALA A 304 16.07 -1.84 6.69
CA ALA A 304 14.70 -1.39 6.48
C ALA A 304 14.16 -0.59 7.67
N ALA A 305 14.31 -1.12 8.89
CA ALA A 305 13.92 -0.42 10.12
C ALA A 305 14.63 0.93 10.25
N TYR A 306 15.95 0.96 10.04
CA TYR A 306 16.73 2.19 10.15
C TYR A 306 16.35 3.22 9.08
N TRP A 307 16.18 2.81 7.82
CA TRP A 307 15.83 3.73 6.73
C TRP A 307 14.44 4.31 6.87
N ILE A 308 13.45 3.48 7.23
CA ILE A 308 12.09 3.95 7.55
C ILE A 308 12.12 5.00 8.67
N PHE A 309 12.82 4.70 9.76
CA PHE A 309 12.96 5.63 10.88
C PHE A 309 13.65 6.94 10.48
N ARG A 310 14.73 6.88 9.68
CA ARG A 310 15.47 8.08 9.27
C ARG A 310 14.63 8.98 8.36
N ILE A 311 13.87 8.42 7.42
CA ILE A 311 12.94 9.22 6.58
C ILE A 311 11.92 9.93 7.46
N ARG A 312 11.30 9.22 8.43
CA ARG A 312 10.37 9.83 9.39
C ARG A 312 11.02 11.01 10.13
N CYS A 313 12.26 10.86 10.62
CA CYS A 313 12.97 11.95 11.29
C CYS A 313 13.15 13.17 10.39
N CYS A 314 13.61 12.95 9.15
CA CYS A 314 13.85 14.02 8.19
C CYS A 314 12.56 14.78 7.82
N ILE A 315 11.41 14.11 7.84
CA ILE A 315 10.11 14.75 7.61
C ILE A 315 9.64 15.52 8.86
N ALA A 316 9.70 14.89 10.03
CA ALA A 316 9.09 15.41 11.24
C ALA A 316 9.90 16.54 11.90
N HIS A 317 11.21 16.57 11.72
CA HIS A 317 12.10 17.44 12.48
C HIS A 317 12.88 18.40 11.58
N HIS A 318 12.57 19.69 11.70
CA HIS A 318 13.42 20.77 11.18
C HIS A 318 14.49 21.12 12.21
N ARG A 319 15.51 20.26 12.35
CA ARG A 319 16.61 20.44 13.31
C ARG A 319 17.94 20.62 12.61
N ILE A 320 18.81 21.46 13.18
CA ILE A 320 20.20 21.59 12.74
C ILE A 320 20.88 20.22 12.88
N GLY A 321 21.58 19.79 11.83
CA GLY A 321 22.25 18.48 11.77
C GLY A 321 21.36 17.33 11.28
N GLU A 322 20.15 17.61 10.79
CA GLU A 322 19.34 16.64 10.05
C GLU A 322 19.27 17.02 8.56
N TYR A 323 19.12 16.02 7.68
CA TYR A 323 18.80 16.28 6.28
C TYR A 323 17.37 16.82 6.20
N LEU A 324 17.21 18.02 5.65
CA LEU A 324 15.91 18.67 5.50
C LEU A 324 15.34 18.29 4.13
N LEU A 325 14.25 17.53 4.14
CA LEU A 325 13.53 17.20 2.91
C LEU A 325 12.82 18.43 2.35
N SER A 326 12.85 18.55 1.03
CA SER A 326 12.22 19.62 0.25
C SER A 326 11.34 19.01 -0.84
N GLN A 327 10.59 19.85 -1.57
CA GLN A 327 9.76 19.38 -2.70
C GLN A 327 10.57 18.61 -3.76
N ASN A 328 11.88 18.86 -3.88
CA ASN A 328 12.75 18.10 -4.80
C ASN A 328 12.97 16.65 -4.35
N ASP A 329 12.63 16.32 -3.11
CA ASP A 329 12.75 14.98 -2.53
C ASP A 329 11.40 14.24 -2.51
N ASP A 330 10.31 14.84 -3.03
CA ASP A 330 8.97 14.22 -3.07
C ASP A 330 9.01 12.86 -3.77
N GLU A 331 9.67 12.78 -4.92
CA GLU A 331 9.82 11.54 -5.68
C GLU A 331 10.53 10.45 -4.87
N PHE A 332 11.62 10.80 -4.16
CA PHE A 332 12.32 9.88 -3.27
C PHE A 332 11.39 9.35 -2.16
N VAL A 333 10.57 10.21 -1.56
CA VAL A 333 9.63 9.78 -0.52
C VAL A 333 8.54 8.87 -1.10
N ILE A 334 7.98 9.17 -2.26
CA ILE A 334 6.90 8.37 -2.88
C ILE A 334 7.41 7.02 -3.39
N GLU A 335 8.52 7.03 -4.14
CA GLU A 335 8.98 5.89 -4.91
C GLU A 335 9.90 4.97 -4.12
N PHE A 336 10.57 5.49 -3.10
CA PHE A 336 11.39 4.67 -2.23
C PHE A 336 10.81 4.59 -0.81
N GLY A 337 10.56 5.74 -0.17
CA GLY A 337 10.13 5.78 1.23
C GLY A 337 8.82 5.04 1.49
N GLU A 338 7.74 5.48 0.86
CA GLU A 338 6.39 4.92 1.02
C GLU A 338 6.35 3.47 0.56
N ARG A 339 7.03 3.12 -0.55
CA ARG A 339 7.11 1.73 -1.02
C ARG A 339 7.75 0.81 0.01
N LEU A 340 8.88 1.21 0.59
CA LEU A 340 9.55 0.44 1.63
C LEU A 340 8.66 0.31 2.88
N LEU A 341 8.05 1.40 3.32
CA LEU A 341 7.20 1.44 4.50
C LEU A 341 5.96 0.56 4.36
N LEU A 342 5.16 0.78 3.32
CA LEU A 342 3.94 0.00 3.05
C LEU A 342 4.24 -1.46 2.79
N GLY A 343 5.30 -1.76 2.01
CA GLY A 343 5.72 -3.13 1.77
C GLY A 343 6.12 -3.84 3.05
N THR A 344 6.82 -3.16 3.96
CA THR A 344 7.19 -3.71 5.28
C THR A 344 5.96 -3.93 6.16
N ILE A 345 5.04 -2.95 6.23
CA ILE A 345 3.76 -3.09 6.94
C ILE A 345 2.98 -4.30 6.40
N GLY A 346 2.91 -4.44 5.07
CA GLY A 346 2.23 -5.55 4.42
C GLY A 346 2.78 -6.91 4.88
N ILE A 347 4.11 -7.09 4.87
CA ILE A 347 4.76 -8.32 5.34
C ILE A 347 4.43 -8.58 6.82
N ILE A 348 4.44 -7.56 7.68
CA ILE A 348 4.09 -7.70 9.10
C ILE A 348 2.64 -8.17 9.25
N LEU A 349 1.71 -7.58 8.49
CA LEU A 349 0.29 -7.90 8.58
C LEU A 349 -0.09 -9.22 7.90
N GLU A 350 0.80 -9.80 7.08
CA GLU A 350 0.70 -11.16 6.54
C GLU A 350 1.18 -12.22 7.55
N ASN A 351 1.83 -11.82 8.65
CA ASN A 351 2.49 -12.74 9.57
C ASN A 351 1.50 -13.62 10.37
N PRO A 352 1.61 -14.96 10.32
CA PRO A 352 0.71 -15.87 11.03
C PRO A 352 0.76 -15.76 12.57
N ASP A 353 1.94 -15.49 13.14
CA ASP A 353 2.07 -15.34 14.59
C ASP A 353 1.33 -14.09 15.07
N LEU A 354 1.37 -13.01 14.28
CA LEU A 354 0.57 -11.81 14.53
C LEU A 354 -0.93 -12.10 14.45
N HIS A 355 -1.37 -12.91 13.49
CA HIS A 355 -2.77 -13.34 13.38
C HIS A 355 -3.20 -14.18 14.58
N GLY A 356 -2.35 -15.07 15.07
CA GLY A 356 -2.60 -15.87 16.27
C GLY A 356 -2.81 -15.03 17.53
N MET A 357 -2.29 -13.78 17.56
CA MET A 357 -2.55 -12.84 18.66
C MET A 357 -3.90 -12.10 18.54
N MET A 358 -4.55 -12.16 17.37
CA MET A 358 -5.86 -11.52 17.12
C MET A 358 -7.03 -12.38 17.55
N GLU A 359 -6.83 -13.70 17.58
CA GLU A 359 -7.76 -14.71 18.09
C GLU A 359 -7.73 -14.76 19.63
#